data_AF-A0A0D0D614-F1
#
_entry.id   AF-A0A0D0D614-F1
#
_cell.length_a   1.000
_cell.length_b   1.000
_cell.length_c   1.000
_cell.angle_alpha   90.00
_cell.angle_beta   90.00
_cell.angle_gamma   90.00
#
_symmetry.space_group_name_H-M   'P 1'
#
loop_
_entity.id
_entity.type
_entity.pdbx_description
1 polymer ?
#
loop_
_entity_poly.entity_id
_entity_poly.type
_entity_poly.pdbx_seq_one_letter_code
_entity_poly.pdbx_strand_id
1 'polypeptide(L)'
;MLSQGDAQNIPREFKLLCSIYMLQALSPVSYNPMDCKVHTILKVLAALCESLIEPFFNPKLSLNNQLKSLSKYVHLSFVLYCQHTTSFMSNQLYGDTQAMIKNIMFLVAWQQEVDDSEPLYIIQSGEDQLEGCFGVVCSDGHDPNMDVPQLCQHISVTADCLDIFEEHSDWD
;
A
#
# COMPACT_ATOMS: atom_id res chain seq x y z
N MET A 1 -1.25 -5.15 24.92
CA MET A 1 -0.79 -6.23 24.03
C MET A 1 -1.62 -6.14 22.75
N LEU A 2 -0.99 -5.79 21.62
CA LEU A 2 -1.63 -5.99 20.32
C LEU A 2 -1.79 -7.51 20.18
N SER A 3 -3.02 -7.99 20.01
CA SER A 3 -3.28 -9.42 19.77
C SER A 3 -2.45 -9.87 18.57
N GLN A 4 -1.96 -11.11 18.57
CA GLN A 4 -1.53 -11.83 17.36
C GLN A 4 -2.76 -12.05 16.44
N GLY A 5 -3.37 -10.96 16.00
CA GLY A 5 -4.39 -11.00 14.96
C GLY A 5 -3.72 -11.31 13.63
N ASP A 6 -4.53 -11.80 12.71
CA ASP A 6 -4.19 -12.00 11.30
C ASP A 6 -3.31 -10.86 10.77
N ALA A 7 -2.05 -11.19 10.47
CA ALA A 7 -1.05 -10.27 9.94
C ALA A 7 -1.34 -9.84 8.50
N GLN A 8 -2.32 -10.45 7.84
CA GLN A 8 -2.77 -10.10 6.49
C GLN A 8 -4.03 -9.21 6.52
N ASN A 9 -4.47 -8.74 7.69
CA ASN A 9 -5.67 -7.91 7.79
C ASN A 9 -5.38 -6.44 7.42
N ILE A 10 -5.28 -6.16 6.11
CA ILE A 10 -5.04 -4.82 5.55
C ILE A 10 -6.00 -3.76 6.13
N PRO A 11 -7.32 -4.00 6.29
CA PRO A 11 -8.23 -3.01 6.88
C PRO A 11 -7.89 -2.63 8.33
N ARG A 12 -7.36 -3.56 9.12
CA ARG A 12 -6.91 -3.29 10.49
C ARG A 12 -5.64 -2.45 10.50
N GLU A 13 -4.69 -2.76 9.63
CA GLU A 13 -3.44 -2.01 9.51
C GLU A 13 -3.71 -0.58 9.04
N PHE A 14 -4.60 -0.42 8.06
CA PHE A 14 -5.06 0.89 7.60
C PHE A 14 -5.69 1.70 8.75
N LYS A 15 -6.59 1.10 9.55
CA LYS A 15 -7.17 1.76 10.73
C LYS A 15 -6.12 2.19 11.74
N LEU A 16 -5.09 1.39 11.96
CA LEU A 16 -3.99 1.75 12.85
C LEU A 16 -3.23 2.97 12.32
N LEU A 17 -2.88 2.97 11.03
CA LEU A 17 -2.16 4.06 10.40
C LEU A 17 -2.97 5.36 10.38
N CYS A 18 -4.27 5.29 10.09
CA CYS A 18 -5.18 6.43 10.22
C CYS A 18 -5.26 6.93 11.67
N SER A 19 -5.25 6.02 12.66
CA SER A 19 -5.25 6.42 14.07
C SER A 19 -3.97 7.17 14.44
N ILE A 20 -2.81 6.72 13.96
CA ILE A 20 -1.52 7.41 14.15
C ILE A 20 -1.55 8.80 13.50
N TYR A 21 -2.11 8.91 12.31
CA TYR A 21 -2.33 10.20 11.66
C TYR A 21 -3.19 11.14 12.51
N MET A 22 -4.29 10.66 13.09
CA MET A 22 -5.16 11.47 13.96
C MET A 22 -4.46 11.99 15.22
N LEU A 23 -3.43 11.30 15.71
CA LEU A 23 -2.65 11.76 16.87
C LEU A 23 -1.89 13.07 16.61
N GLN A 24 -1.62 13.42 15.34
CA GLN A 24 -0.95 14.68 15.00
C GLN A 24 -1.79 15.92 15.36
N ALA A 25 -3.11 15.79 15.39
CA ALA A 25 -4.06 16.86 15.66
C ALA A 25 -4.27 17.13 17.16
N LEU A 26 -3.79 16.23 18.02
CA LEU A 26 -3.89 16.39 19.47
C LEU A 26 -2.89 17.45 19.93
N SER A 27 -3.38 18.45 20.67
CA SER A 27 -2.50 19.42 21.34
C SER A 27 -1.71 18.72 22.45
N PRO A 28 -0.48 19.17 22.78
CA PRO A 28 0.27 18.62 23.90
C PRO A 28 -0.58 18.69 25.17
N VAL A 29 -0.80 17.52 25.81
CA VAL A 29 -1.62 17.40 27.03
C VAL A 29 -0.96 18.11 28.21
N SER A 30 0.36 18.32 28.15
CA SER A 30 1.13 19.00 29.19
C SER A 30 2.29 19.82 28.60
N TYR A 31 2.78 20.79 29.37
CA TYR A 31 3.98 21.59 29.05
C TYR A 31 5.29 20.88 29.44
N ASN A 32 5.27 19.58 29.75
CA ASN A 32 6.46 18.81 30.08
C ASN A 32 7.35 18.62 28.83
N PRO A 33 8.67 18.91 28.89
CA PRO A 33 9.61 18.67 27.80
C PRO A 33 9.60 17.24 27.24
N MET A 34 9.32 16.21 28.04
CA MET A 34 9.22 14.82 27.54
C MET A 34 8.00 14.62 26.64
N ASP A 35 6.85 15.14 27.05
CA ASP A 35 5.60 15.03 26.29
C ASP A 35 5.71 15.76 24.95
N CYS A 36 6.40 16.91 24.94
CA CYS A 36 6.73 17.63 23.71
C CYS A 36 7.61 16.81 22.75
N LYS A 37 8.60 16.07 23.26
CA LYS A 37 9.46 15.20 22.44
C LYS A 37 8.68 14.03 21.86
N VAL A 38 7.88 13.35 22.68
CA VAL A 38 7.02 12.24 22.23
C VAL A 38 6.05 12.71 21.14
N HIS A 39 5.41 13.86 21.36
CA HIS A 39 4.50 14.45 20.39
C HIS A 39 5.21 14.79 19.06
N THR A 40 6.44 15.30 19.12
CA THR A 40 7.25 15.56 17.91
C THR A 40 7.57 14.27 17.15
N ILE A 41 7.94 13.19 17.85
CA ILE A 41 8.20 11.89 17.24
C ILE A 41 6.94 11.33 16.58
N LEU A 42 5.79 11.41 17.25
CA LEU A 42 4.51 10.97 16.71
C LEU A 42 4.14 11.75 15.44
N LYS A 43 4.41 13.06 15.39
CA LYS A 43 4.21 13.86 14.18
C LYS A 43 5.08 13.42 13.01
N VAL A 44 6.35 13.09 13.28
CA VAL A 44 7.26 12.57 12.23
C VAL A 44 6.76 11.21 11.73
N LEU A 45 6.35 10.32 12.64
CA LEU A 45 5.80 9.01 12.28
C LEU A 45 4.50 9.15 11.47
N ALA A 46 3.58 10.03 11.91
CA ALA A 46 2.35 10.32 11.20
C ALA A 46 2.62 10.85 9.78
N ALA A 47 3.54 11.81 9.64
CA ALA A 47 3.91 12.38 8.36
C ALA A 47 4.55 11.35 7.41
N LEU A 48 5.31 10.39 7.97
CA LEU A 48 5.84 9.26 7.21
C LEU A 48 4.71 8.34 6.73
N CYS A 49 3.87 7.84 7.63
CA CYS A 49 2.76 6.95 7.29
C CYS A 49 1.79 7.58 6.27
N GLU A 50 1.38 8.83 6.51
CA GLU A 50 0.54 9.61 5.58
C GLU A 50 1.18 9.67 4.20
N SER A 51 2.47 9.98 4.12
CA SER A 51 3.14 10.16 2.83
C SER A 51 3.18 8.89 1.96
N LEU A 52 3.11 7.72 2.59
CA LEU A 52 2.99 6.43 1.91
C LEU A 52 1.56 6.10 1.51
N ILE A 53 0.60 6.32 2.40
CA ILE A 53 -0.77 5.81 2.29
C ILE A 53 -1.65 6.71 1.44
N GLU A 54 -1.63 8.02 1.70
CA GLU A 54 -2.52 8.99 1.06
C GLU A 54 -2.51 8.89 -0.48
N PRO A 55 -1.36 8.66 -1.16
CA PRO A 55 -1.32 8.49 -2.61
C PRO A 55 -2.20 7.38 -3.15
N PHE A 56 -2.37 6.28 -2.43
CA PHE A 56 -3.13 5.11 -2.89
C PHE A 56 -4.61 5.18 -2.54
N PHE A 57 -4.96 5.83 -1.43
CA PHE A 57 -6.34 5.82 -0.93
C PHE A 57 -7.12 7.10 -1.23
N ASN A 58 -6.46 8.18 -1.67
CA ASN A 58 -7.12 9.43 -2.02
C ASN A 58 -7.22 9.61 -3.55
N PRO A 59 -8.35 9.25 -4.18
CA PRO A 59 -8.53 9.38 -5.63
C PRO A 59 -8.61 10.84 -6.11
N LYS A 60 -8.68 11.82 -5.19
CA LYS A 60 -8.71 13.24 -5.53
C LYS A 60 -7.31 13.83 -5.72
N LEU A 61 -6.26 13.12 -5.34
CA LEU A 61 -4.90 13.57 -5.59
C LEU A 61 -4.55 13.42 -7.07
N SER A 62 -3.94 14.45 -7.64
CA SER A 62 -3.31 14.32 -8.95
C SER A 62 -2.08 13.41 -8.85
N LEU A 63 -1.74 12.74 -9.96
CA LEU A 63 -0.55 11.90 -10.05
C LEU A 63 0.72 12.64 -9.59
N ASN A 64 0.89 13.91 -9.97
CA ASN A 64 2.03 14.70 -9.52
C ASN A 64 2.08 14.86 -7.98
N ASN A 65 0.94 15.07 -7.34
CA ASN A 65 0.87 15.18 -5.87
C ASN A 65 1.08 13.82 -5.19
N GLN A 66 0.59 12.73 -5.78
CA GLN A 66 0.88 11.37 -5.34
C GLN A 66 2.40 11.11 -5.36
N LEU A 67 3.09 11.44 -6.46
CA LEU A 67 4.54 11.26 -6.58
C LEU A 67 5.33 12.13 -5.60
N LYS A 68 4.92 13.39 -5.39
CA LYS A 68 5.53 14.26 -4.37
C LYS A 68 5.40 13.67 -2.96
N SER A 69 4.24 13.10 -2.65
CA SER A 69 4.00 12.42 -1.37
C SER A 69 4.88 11.17 -1.23
N LEU A 70 4.96 10.32 -2.24
CA LEU A 70 5.84 9.14 -2.21
C LEU A 70 7.34 9.54 -2.12
N SER A 71 7.74 10.63 -2.78
CA SER A 71 9.08 11.20 -2.62
C SER A 71 9.34 11.67 -1.18
N LYS A 72 8.35 12.34 -0.54
CA LYS A 72 8.42 12.68 0.89
C LYS A 72 8.64 11.43 1.75
N TYR A 73 7.93 10.33 1.48
CA TYR A 73 8.15 9.06 2.19
C TYR A 73 9.58 8.55 2.01
N VAL A 74 10.08 8.49 0.78
CA VAL A 74 11.44 7.99 0.47
C VAL A 74 12.49 8.76 1.25
N HIS A 75 12.41 10.09 1.27
CA HIS A 75 13.40 10.92 1.98
C HIS A 75 13.29 10.80 3.50
N LEU A 76 12.07 10.77 4.06
CA LEU A 76 11.88 10.61 5.50
C LEU A 76 12.34 9.23 5.98
N SER A 77 11.92 8.16 5.28
CA SER A 77 12.32 6.79 5.60
C SER A 77 13.83 6.58 5.46
N PHE A 78 14.47 7.19 4.45
CA PHE A 78 15.93 7.15 4.29
C PHE A 78 16.64 7.74 5.51
N VAL A 79 16.27 8.95 5.95
CA VAL A 79 16.92 9.60 7.10
C VAL A 79 16.72 8.77 8.37
N LEU A 80 15.50 8.30 8.62
CA LEU A 80 15.19 7.50 9.81
C LEU A 80 15.91 6.13 9.79
N TYR A 81 16.00 5.49 8.63
CA TYR A 81 16.70 4.23 8.45
C TYR A 81 18.23 4.42 8.55
N CYS A 82 18.82 5.50 8.05
CA CYS A 82 20.24 5.79 8.26
C CYS A 82 20.58 6.01 9.74
N GLN A 83 19.66 6.63 10.50
CA GLN A 83 19.88 6.94 11.92
C GLN A 83 19.65 5.74 12.84
N HIS A 84 18.65 4.91 12.53
CA HIS A 84 18.17 3.86 13.45
C HIS A 84 18.23 2.46 12.87
N THR A 85 18.41 2.33 11.55
CA THR A 85 18.53 1.07 10.81
C THR A 85 17.40 0.10 11.14
N THR A 86 17.72 -1.15 11.47
CA THR A 86 16.78 -2.22 11.80
C THR A 86 15.99 -1.98 13.08
N SER A 87 16.40 -1.02 13.92
CA SER A 87 15.63 -0.63 15.11
C SER A 87 14.38 0.18 14.74
N PHE A 88 14.36 0.80 13.56
CA PHE A 88 13.20 1.55 13.08
C PHE A 88 12.30 0.72 12.18
N MET A 89 12.86 0.07 11.16
CA MET A 89 12.13 -0.86 10.29
C MET A 89 13.05 -1.98 9.80
N SER A 90 12.47 -3.14 9.45
CA SER A 90 13.25 -4.25 8.91
C SER A 90 13.90 -3.88 7.57
N ASN A 91 15.02 -4.54 7.25
CA ASN A 91 15.68 -4.37 5.95
C ASN A 91 14.73 -4.71 4.79
N GLN A 92 13.87 -5.70 5.01
CA GLN A 92 12.87 -6.13 4.05
C GLN A 92 11.85 -5.02 3.79
N LEU A 93 11.22 -4.48 4.85
CA LEU A 93 10.23 -3.40 4.70
C LEU A 93 10.84 -2.14 4.06
N TYR A 94 12.07 -1.79 4.45
CA TYR A 94 12.78 -0.69 3.82
C TYR A 94 13.03 -0.96 2.33
N GLY A 95 13.60 -2.12 2.00
CA GLY A 95 13.89 -2.50 0.61
C GLY A 95 12.63 -2.51 -0.27
N ASP A 96 11.57 -3.15 0.20
CA ASP A 96 10.31 -3.30 -0.53
C ASP A 96 9.64 -1.95 -0.78
N THR A 97 9.53 -1.09 0.24
CA THR A 97 8.90 0.22 0.07
C THR A 97 9.71 1.16 -0.83
N GLN A 98 11.05 1.10 -0.78
CA GLN A 98 11.91 1.86 -1.69
C GLN A 98 11.82 1.36 -3.13
N ALA A 99 11.81 0.04 -3.32
CA ALA A 99 11.69 -0.58 -4.64
C ALA A 99 10.32 -0.28 -5.27
N MET A 100 9.24 -0.42 -4.51
CA MET A 100 7.89 -0.08 -4.93
C MET A 100 7.80 1.36 -5.44
N ILE A 101 8.28 2.33 -4.66
CA ILE A 101 8.21 3.75 -5.04
C ILE A 101 9.10 4.05 -6.25
N LYS A 102 10.30 3.46 -6.30
CA LYS A 102 11.18 3.59 -7.47
C LYS A 102 10.52 3.05 -8.74
N ASN A 103 9.85 1.90 -8.65
CA ASN A 103 9.14 1.30 -9.79
C ASN A 103 7.99 2.19 -10.26
N ILE A 104 7.21 2.78 -9.34
CA ILE A 104 6.16 3.75 -9.69
C ILE A 104 6.73 4.95 -10.43
N MET A 105 7.85 5.52 -9.94
CA MET A 105 8.51 6.65 -10.59
C MET A 105 9.00 6.30 -12.00
N PHE A 106 9.57 5.10 -12.15
CA PHE A 106 10.02 4.59 -13.45
C PHE A 106 8.84 4.36 -14.41
N LEU A 107 7.75 3.77 -13.93
CA LEU A 107 6.55 3.52 -14.73
C LEU A 107 5.96 4.82 -15.27
N VAL A 108 5.90 5.87 -14.45
CA VAL A 108 5.43 7.19 -14.88
C VAL A 108 6.34 7.76 -15.96
N ALA A 109 7.66 7.74 -15.75
CA ALA A 109 8.60 8.25 -16.74
C ALA A 109 8.54 7.45 -18.05
N TRP A 110 8.38 6.13 -17.95
CA TRP A 110 8.24 5.26 -19.11
C TRP A 110 6.93 5.54 -19.87
N GLN A 111 5.82 5.72 -19.17
CA GLN A 111 4.53 6.07 -19.78
C GLN A 111 4.63 7.39 -20.55
N GLN A 112 5.30 8.40 -20.00
CA GLN A 112 5.50 9.69 -20.68
C GLN A 112 6.27 9.57 -22.00
N GLU A 113 7.20 8.61 -22.11
CA GLU A 113 7.98 8.37 -23.32
C GLU A 113 7.22 7.51 -24.35
N VAL A 114 6.34 6.61 -23.88
CA VAL A 114 5.58 5.68 -24.75
C VAL A 114 4.27 6.31 -25.23
N ASP A 115 3.49 6.87 -24.31
CA ASP A 115 2.21 7.53 -24.58
C ASP A 115 1.78 8.46 -23.42
N ASP A 116 1.95 9.77 -23.60
CA ASP A 116 1.56 10.79 -22.61
C ASP A 116 0.06 11.17 -22.68
N SER A 117 -0.73 10.52 -23.54
CA SER A 117 -2.15 10.83 -23.69
C SER A 117 -3.07 10.06 -22.73
N GLU A 118 -2.63 8.89 -22.27
CA GLU A 118 -3.43 8.02 -21.42
C GLU A 118 -3.17 8.24 -19.91
N PRO A 119 -4.21 8.17 -19.06
CA PRO A 119 -4.06 8.34 -17.63
C PRO A 119 -3.40 7.12 -16.98
N LEU A 120 -2.46 7.38 -16.07
CA LEU A 120 -1.81 6.35 -15.26
C LEU A 120 -2.31 6.39 -13.81
N TYR A 121 -2.68 5.23 -13.29
CA TYR A 121 -3.16 5.07 -11.92
C TYR A 121 -2.20 4.19 -11.10
N ILE A 122 -1.51 4.77 -10.13
CA ILE A 122 -0.51 4.04 -9.32
C ILE A 122 -1.08 2.88 -8.49
N ILE A 123 -2.40 2.88 -8.23
CA ILE A 123 -3.08 1.79 -7.51
C ILE A 123 -3.10 0.50 -8.34
N GLN A 124 -3.07 0.60 -9.67
CA GLN A 124 -3.00 -0.56 -10.57
C GLN A 124 -1.61 -1.22 -10.58
N SER A 125 -0.62 -0.62 -9.91
CA SER A 125 0.68 -1.25 -9.70
C SER A 125 0.69 -2.27 -8.54
N GLY A 126 -0.43 -2.42 -7.83
CA GLY A 126 -0.60 -3.41 -6.76
C GLY A 126 -0.97 -4.80 -7.29
N GLU A 127 -0.98 -5.78 -6.39
CA GLU A 127 -1.33 -7.17 -6.70
C GLU A 127 -2.79 -7.52 -6.32
N ASP A 128 -3.59 -6.54 -5.87
CA ASP A 128 -4.96 -6.76 -5.38
C ASP A 128 -5.86 -7.50 -6.39
N GLN A 129 -5.70 -7.22 -7.69
CA GLN A 129 -6.45 -7.93 -8.74
C GLN A 129 -6.01 -9.40 -8.87
N LEU A 130 -4.72 -9.67 -8.71
CA LEU A 130 -4.17 -11.03 -8.71
C LEU A 130 -4.62 -11.79 -7.46
N GLU A 131 -4.61 -11.13 -6.29
CA GLU A 131 -5.12 -11.71 -5.04
C GLU A 131 -6.62 -12.00 -5.12
N GLY A 132 -7.41 -11.10 -5.73
CA GLY A 132 -8.83 -11.31 -6.01
C GLY A 132 -9.07 -12.53 -6.89
N CYS A 133 -8.35 -12.64 -8.01
CA CYS A 133 -8.41 -13.79 -8.90
C CYS A 133 -8.03 -15.09 -8.17
N PHE A 134 -6.95 -15.07 -7.38
CA PHE A 134 -6.53 -16.21 -6.57
C PHE A 134 -7.60 -16.60 -5.52
N GLY A 135 -8.25 -15.62 -4.89
CA GLY A 135 -9.34 -15.82 -3.96
C GLY A 135 -10.56 -16.49 -4.61
N VAL A 136 -10.92 -16.09 -5.83
CA VAL A 136 -11.99 -16.73 -6.62
C VAL A 136 -11.62 -18.18 -6.93
N VAL A 137 -10.40 -18.43 -7.42
CA VAL A 137 -9.91 -19.78 -7.73
C VAL A 137 -9.97 -20.71 -6.51
N CYS A 138 -9.54 -20.23 -5.34
CA CYS A 138 -9.62 -21.00 -4.09
C CYS A 138 -11.06 -21.20 -3.57
N SER A 139 -12.02 -20.39 -4.02
CA SER A 139 -13.43 -20.44 -3.58
C SER A 139 -14.34 -21.22 -4.52
N ASP A 140 -13.97 -21.33 -5.79
CA ASP A 140 -14.75 -22.01 -6.84
C ASP A 140 -14.75 -23.55 -6.70
N GLY A 141 -13.72 -24.10 -6.05
CA GLY A 141 -13.57 -25.53 -5.81
C GLY A 141 -13.99 -26.00 -4.42
N HIS A 142 -14.21 -27.31 -4.26
CA HIS A 142 -14.40 -27.92 -2.94
C HIS A 142 -13.07 -28.09 -2.18
N ASP A 143 -11.93 -27.94 -2.87
CA ASP A 143 -10.58 -28.01 -2.32
C ASP A 143 -9.84 -26.68 -2.54
N PRO A 144 -9.66 -25.87 -1.49
CA PRO A 144 -8.91 -24.62 -1.57
C PRO A 144 -7.39 -24.83 -1.68
N ASN A 145 -6.87 -26.05 -1.44
CA ASN A 145 -5.45 -26.40 -1.47
C ASN A 145 -5.13 -27.35 -2.63
N MET A 146 -5.60 -26.97 -3.81
CA MET A 146 -5.42 -27.73 -5.05
C MET A 146 -3.96 -27.87 -5.49
N ASP A 147 -3.68 -28.92 -6.28
CA ASP A 147 -2.35 -29.13 -6.85
C ASP A 147 -2.05 -28.13 -7.99
N VAL A 148 -0.77 -28.01 -8.38
CA VAL A 148 -0.34 -27.04 -9.40
C VAL A 148 -1.09 -27.22 -10.74
N PRO A 149 -1.29 -28.46 -11.26
CA PRO A 149 -2.11 -28.67 -12.46
C PRO A 149 -3.55 -28.17 -12.33
N GLN A 150 -4.22 -28.45 -11.21
CA GLN A 150 -5.58 -27.98 -10.94
C GLN A 150 -5.63 -26.46 -10.84
N LEU A 151 -4.68 -25.85 -10.13
CA LEU A 151 -4.54 -24.40 -10.04
C LEU A 151 -4.42 -23.76 -11.43
N CYS A 152 -3.58 -24.31 -12.30
CA CYS A 152 -3.44 -23.83 -13.68
C CYS A 152 -4.76 -23.88 -14.46
N GLN A 153 -5.55 -24.95 -14.31
CA GLN A 153 -6.83 -25.08 -14.99
C GLN A 153 -7.87 -24.08 -14.45
N HIS A 154 -7.96 -23.95 -13.13
CA HIS A 154 -8.91 -23.05 -12.49
C HIS A 154 -8.59 -21.58 -12.75
N ILE A 155 -7.30 -21.19 -12.78
CA ILE A 155 -6.89 -19.83 -13.15
C ILE A 155 -7.35 -19.50 -14.57
N SER A 156 -7.18 -20.40 -15.54
CA SER A 156 -7.62 -20.13 -16.92
C SER A 156 -9.13 -19.93 -17.01
N VAL A 157 -9.92 -20.79 -16.35
CA VAL A 157 -11.39 -20.66 -16.33
C VAL A 157 -11.83 -19.39 -15.62
N THR A 158 -11.19 -19.07 -14.50
CA THR A 158 -11.51 -17.86 -13.72
C THR A 158 -11.17 -16.60 -14.49
N ALA A 159 -10.03 -16.57 -15.21
CA ALA A 159 -9.67 -15.45 -16.07
C ALA A 159 -10.71 -15.22 -17.18
N ASP A 160 -11.13 -16.28 -17.88
CA ASP A 160 -12.18 -16.19 -18.90
C ASP A 160 -13.50 -15.66 -18.31
N CYS A 161 -13.86 -16.09 -17.10
CA CYS A 161 -15.06 -15.59 -16.41
C CYS A 161 -14.92 -14.12 -16.01
N LEU A 162 -13.78 -13.71 -15.44
CA LEU A 162 -13.53 -12.33 -15.02
C LEU A 162 -13.56 -11.37 -16.22
N ASP A 163 -13.00 -11.77 -17.37
CA ASP A 163 -13.08 -10.99 -18.62
C ASP A 163 -14.54 -10.77 -19.05
N ILE A 164 -15.38 -11.83 -18.98
CA ILE A 164 -16.82 -11.73 -19.31
C ILE A 164 -17.54 -10.81 -18.32
N PHE A 165 -17.26 -10.90 -17.02
CA PHE A 165 -17.87 -10.03 -16.00
C PHE A 165 -17.41 -8.59 -16.12
N GLU A 166 -16.18 -8.34 -16.56
CA GLU A 166 -15.69 -6.98 -16.80
C GLU A 166 -16.38 -6.35 -18.03
N GLU A 167 -16.63 -7.13 -19.09
CA GLU A 167 -17.45 -6.71 -20.25
C GLU A 167 -18.94 -6.55 -19.91
N HIS A 168 -19.46 -7.38 -19.01
CA HIS A 168 -20.85 -7.43 -18.58
C HIS A 168 -21.00 -7.18 -17.07
N SER A 169 -20.53 -6.02 -16.62
CA SER A 169 -20.57 -5.60 -15.20
C SER A 169 -21.98 -5.54 -14.58
N ASP A 170 -23.04 -5.73 -15.37
CA ASP A 170 -24.43 -5.87 -14.92
C ASP A 170 -24.82 -7.30 -14.49
N TRP A 171 -23.96 -8.30 -14.72
CA TRP A 171 -24.23 -9.71 -14.43
C TRP A 171 -23.67 -10.20 -13.09
N ASP A 172 -22.92 -9.34 -12.40
CA ASP A 172 -22.39 -9.54 -11.04
C ASP A 172 -23.40 -9.10 -9.94
#